data_AF-A0A1H9WKV0-F1
#
_entry.id   AF-A0A1H9WKV0-F1
#
_cell.length_a   1.000
_cell.length_b   1.000
_cell.length_c   1.000
_cell.angle_alpha   90.00
_cell.angle_beta   90.00
_cell.angle_gamma   90.00
#
_symmetry.space_group_name_H-M   'P 1'
#
loop_
_entity.id
_entity.type
_entity.pdbx_description
1 polymer ?
#
loop_
_entity_poly.entity_id
_entity_poly.type
_entity_poly.pdbx_seq_one_letter_code
_entity_poly.pdbx_strand_id
1 'polypeptide(L)'
;MNFTTTPPQPLEFGRSRDYYEAKINNFYFDAAPWGTSFTGNAEFEGEIHNVGGAFTDDVVTGVSVTISASDSFEGITVDVPPEQFHEELKTRYPDATVRETSYDEIISTIDTGEVTTEIFFTNRKPVTIHWTQKN
;
A
#
# COMPACT_ATOMS: atom_id res chain seq x y z
N MET A 1 -0.93 0.12 13.47
CA MET A 1 -0.44 1.40 12.87
C MET A 1 -1.56 2.26 12.25
N ASN A 2 -1.39 3.58 12.16
CA ASN A 2 -2.24 4.46 11.31
C ASN A 2 -1.52 4.89 10.02
N PHE A 3 -1.96 4.35 8.88
CA PHE A 3 -1.43 4.67 7.55
C PHE A 3 -2.04 5.94 6.97
N THR A 4 -1.40 6.50 5.95
CA THR A 4 -1.82 7.73 5.28
C THR A 4 -1.68 7.62 3.78
N THR A 5 -2.06 8.65 3.03
CA THR A 5 -1.74 8.78 1.60
C THR A 5 -0.24 8.89 1.28
N THR A 6 0.62 9.02 2.30
CA THR A 6 2.08 8.93 2.18
C THR A 6 2.57 7.58 2.73
N PRO A 7 3.42 6.85 1.99
CA PRO A 7 3.99 5.60 2.50
C PRO A 7 4.81 5.83 3.77
N PRO A 8 4.76 4.92 4.75
CA PRO A 8 5.56 5.02 5.95
C PRO A 8 7.02 4.63 5.71
N GLN A 9 7.93 5.21 6.47
CA GLN A 9 9.34 4.81 6.51
C GLN A 9 9.49 3.34 6.94
N PRO A 10 10.31 2.51 6.26
CA PRO A 10 11.34 2.87 5.28
C PRO A 10 10.87 2.82 3.80
N LEU A 11 9.57 2.82 3.52
CA LEU A 11 9.07 2.73 2.15
C LEU A 11 9.14 4.09 1.45
N GLU A 12 10.24 4.35 0.74
CA GLU A 12 10.48 5.63 0.05
C GLU A 12 10.58 5.48 -1.46
N PHE A 13 9.78 6.22 -2.21
CA PHE A 13 9.92 6.29 -3.67
C PHE A 13 11.28 6.83 -4.12
N GLY A 14 11.67 6.48 -5.35
CA GLY A 14 12.92 6.95 -5.96
C GLY A 14 14.19 6.29 -5.38
N ARG A 15 14.04 5.33 -4.46
CA ARG A 15 15.18 4.62 -3.87
C ARG A 15 15.55 3.38 -4.69
N SER A 16 16.85 3.10 -4.69
CA SER A 16 17.42 1.93 -5.38
C SER A 16 17.17 0.64 -4.61
N ARG A 17 17.45 -0.49 -5.26
CA ARG A 17 17.47 -1.80 -4.61
C ARG A 17 18.33 -1.83 -3.35
N ASP A 18 19.57 -1.35 -3.44
CA ASP A 18 20.54 -1.38 -2.32
C ASP A 18 20.01 -0.68 -1.06
N TYR A 19 19.22 0.39 -1.23
CA TYR A 19 18.56 1.06 -0.10
C TYR A 19 17.59 0.10 0.60
N TYR A 20 16.74 -0.60 -0.15
CA TYR A 20 15.75 -1.51 0.41
C TYR A 20 16.37 -2.78 0.97
N GLU A 21 17.37 -3.35 0.31
CA GLU A 21 18.11 -4.53 0.80
C GLU A 21 18.76 -4.25 2.16
N ALA A 22 19.16 -3.01 2.45
CA ALA A 22 19.71 -2.60 3.73
C ALA A 22 18.67 -2.27 4.82
N LYS A 23 17.40 -2.03 4.46
CA LYS A 23 16.34 -1.52 5.36
C LYS A 23 15.23 -2.51 5.64
N ILE A 24 15.00 -3.44 4.73
CA ILE A 24 13.92 -4.41 4.78
C ILE A 24 14.48 -5.74 5.29
N ASN A 25 13.86 -6.28 6.33
CA ASN A 25 14.19 -7.60 6.86
C ASN A 25 13.69 -8.69 5.90
N ASN A 26 14.42 -9.80 5.79
CA ASN A 26 14.09 -10.90 4.87
C ASN A 26 13.85 -10.44 3.43
N PHE A 27 14.64 -9.47 2.96
CA PHE A 27 14.51 -8.91 1.63
C PHE A 27 14.66 -9.99 0.55
N TYR A 28 13.68 -10.07 -0.33
CA TYR A 28 13.66 -10.92 -1.51
C TYR A 28 13.43 -10.05 -2.75
N PHE A 29 14.26 -10.24 -3.77
CA PHE A 29 14.17 -9.53 -5.04
C PHE A 29 13.76 -10.48 -6.15
N ASP A 30 12.81 -10.06 -6.98
CA ASP A 30 12.35 -10.79 -8.16
C ASP A 30 12.53 -9.94 -9.42
N ALA A 31 13.10 -10.55 -10.45
CA ALA A 31 13.28 -9.94 -11.76
C ALA A 31 12.61 -10.81 -12.82
N ALA A 32 11.37 -10.46 -13.14
CA ALA A 32 10.59 -11.11 -14.16
C ALA A 32 10.60 -10.30 -15.47
N PRO A 33 10.33 -10.92 -16.63
CA PRO A 33 10.28 -10.22 -17.91
C PRO A 33 9.26 -9.06 -17.97
N TRP A 34 8.25 -9.10 -17.11
CA TRP A 34 7.17 -8.10 -17.04
C TRP A 34 7.38 -7.06 -15.92
N GLY A 35 8.43 -7.19 -15.12
CA GLY A 35 8.70 -6.23 -14.04
C GLY A 35 9.72 -6.73 -13.03
N THR A 36 10.30 -5.78 -12.30
CA THR A 36 11.20 -6.04 -11.18
C THR A 36 10.53 -5.59 -9.89
N SER A 37 10.64 -6.40 -8.85
CA SER A 37 9.95 -6.16 -7.58
C SER A 37 10.76 -6.68 -6.39
N PHE A 38 10.31 -6.31 -5.20
CA PHE A 38 10.80 -6.90 -3.97
C PHE A 38 9.67 -7.22 -3.00
N THR A 39 9.97 -8.12 -2.06
CA THR A 39 9.17 -8.37 -0.86
C THR A 39 10.06 -8.46 0.37
N GLY A 40 9.46 -8.34 1.55
CA GLY A 40 10.15 -8.55 2.82
C GLY A 40 9.31 -8.08 3.99
N ASN A 41 9.97 -7.74 5.09
CA ASN A 41 9.35 -7.31 6.34
C ASN A 41 9.89 -5.96 6.80
N ALA A 42 8.99 -5.09 7.26
CA ALA A 42 9.34 -3.84 7.93
C ALA A 42 8.60 -3.74 9.26
N GLU A 43 9.24 -3.14 10.26
CA GLU A 43 8.60 -2.84 11.54
C GLU A 43 8.10 -1.40 11.52
N PHE A 44 6.83 -1.21 11.87
CA PHE A 44 6.20 0.09 12.03
C PHE A 44 5.54 0.15 13.40
N GLU A 45 5.90 1.15 14.23
CA GLU A 45 5.33 1.34 15.57
C GLU A 45 5.39 0.09 16.48
N GLY A 46 6.37 -0.80 16.28
CA GLY A 46 6.52 -2.05 17.04
C GLY A 46 5.80 -3.25 16.44
N GLU A 47 5.08 -3.09 15.34
CA GLU A 47 4.37 -4.15 14.62
C GLU A 47 5.13 -4.49 13.32
N ILE A 48 5.29 -5.79 13.03
CA ILE A 48 5.96 -6.26 11.81
C ILE A 48 4.93 -6.48 10.72
N HIS A 49 5.13 -5.85 9.57
CA HIS A 49 4.29 -6.02 8.39
C HIS A 49 5.07 -6.63 7.24
N ASN A 50 4.36 -7.37 6.39
CA ASN A 50 4.89 -7.73 5.07
C ASN A 50 4.81 -6.50 4.17
N VAL A 51 5.89 -6.25 3.45
CA VAL A 51 5.99 -5.13 2.53
C VAL A 51 6.46 -5.62 1.17
N GLY A 52 6.16 -4.83 0.15
CA GLY A 52 6.70 -5.04 -1.18
C GLY A 52 6.85 -3.74 -1.93
N GLY A 53 7.41 -3.84 -3.13
CA GLY A 53 7.47 -2.73 -4.05
C GLY A 53 7.87 -3.14 -5.45
N ALA A 54 7.68 -2.23 -6.39
CA ALA A 54 7.97 -2.39 -7.81
C ALA A 54 8.98 -1.33 -8.24
N PHE A 55 9.93 -1.73 -9.08
CA PHE A 55 10.92 -0.83 -9.66
C PHE A 55 10.55 -0.42 -11.08
N THR A 56 10.90 0.80 -11.44
CA THR A 56 10.92 1.32 -12.81
C THR A 56 12.24 2.07 -12.98
N ASP A 57 12.99 1.78 -14.04
CA ASP A 57 14.32 2.37 -14.28
C ASP A 57 15.24 2.33 -13.03
N ASP A 58 15.32 1.16 -12.39
CA ASP A 58 16.14 0.85 -11.21
C ASP A 58 15.77 1.56 -9.90
N VAL A 59 14.68 2.34 -9.87
CA VAL A 59 14.17 2.99 -8.66
C VAL A 59 12.75 2.54 -8.34
N VAL A 60 12.39 2.54 -7.05
CA VAL A 60 11.04 2.15 -6.63
C VAL A 60 10.02 3.23 -6.94
N THR A 61 8.98 2.85 -7.67
CA THR A 61 7.85 3.71 -8.05
C THR A 61 6.54 3.27 -7.41
N GLY A 62 6.47 2.03 -6.89
CA GLY A 62 5.32 1.51 -6.16
C GLY A 62 5.75 0.77 -4.91
N VAL A 63 5.03 0.95 -3.81
CA VAL A 63 5.25 0.23 -2.54
C VAL A 63 3.94 -0.27 -1.96
N SER A 64 3.96 -1.37 -1.22
CA SER A 64 2.78 -1.91 -0.56
C SER A 64 3.09 -2.41 0.84
N VAL A 65 2.05 -2.39 1.68
CA VAL A 65 2.04 -2.95 3.03
C VAL A 65 0.83 -3.85 3.17
N THR A 66 1.04 -5.08 3.63
CA THR A 66 -0.05 -5.93 4.12
C THR A 66 -0.51 -5.43 5.48
N ILE A 67 -1.80 -5.11 5.58
CA ILE A 67 -2.39 -4.57 6.79
C ILE A 67 -3.04 -5.65 7.65
N SER A 68 -3.13 -5.36 8.93
CA SER A 68 -3.74 -6.14 9.99
C SER A 68 -5.05 -5.51 10.44
N ALA A 69 -5.89 -6.27 11.16
CA ALA A 69 -7.20 -5.77 11.62
C ALA A 69 -7.09 -4.63 12.65
N SER A 70 -5.95 -4.49 13.34
CA SER A 70 -5.68 -3.39 14.28
C SER A 70 -5.23 -2.10 13.60
N ASP A 71 -4.97 -2.13 12.29
CA ASP A 71 -4.54 -0.95 11.55
C ASP A 71 -5.69 0.01 11.25
N SER A 72 -5.29 1.22 10.89
CA SER A 72 -6.19 2.24 10.39
C SER A 72 -5.56 2.97 9.22
N PHE A 73 -6.39 3.67 8.45
CA PHE A 73 -5.96 4.57 7.40
C PHE A 73 -6.63 5.92 7.62
N GLU A 74 -5.84 6.98 7.81
CA GLU A 74 -6.33 8.34 8.10
C GLU A 74 -7.32 8.37 9.29
N GLY A 75 -7.07 7.51 10.27
CA GLY A 75 -7.89 7.31 11.47
C GLY A 75 -9.15 6.48 11.27
N ILE A 76 -9.38 5.90 10.09
CA ILE A 76 -10.49 4.97 9.81
C ILE A 76 -9.99 3.55 10.06
N THR A 77 -10.59 2.82 10.99
CA THR A 77 -10.24 1.42 11.25
C THR A 77 -10.50 0.56 10.01
N VAL A 78 -9.56 -0.29 9.62
CA VAL A 78 -9.69 -1.09 8.38
C VAL A 78 -10.61 -2.31 8.56
N ASP A 79 -10.86 -2.76 9.79
CA ASP A 79 -11.72 -3.92 10.14
C ASP A 79 -13.24 -3.67 9.99
N VAL A 80 -13.65 -2.52 9.47
CA VAL A 80 -15.05 -2.24 9.14
C VAL A 80 -15.40 -2.76 7.73
N PRO A 81 -16.68 -2.97 7.41
CA PRO A 81 -17.08 -3.34 6.06
C PRO A 81 -16.55 -2.36 5.00
N PRO A 82 -16.13 -2.83 3.80
CA PRO A 82 -15.52 -1.97 2.79
C PRO A 82 -16.37 -0.77 2.37
N GLU A 83 -17.70 -0.93 2.32
CA GLU A 83 -18.62 0.16 1.99
C GLU A 83 -18.62 1.24 3.06
N GLN A 84 -18.65 0.86 4.34
CA GLN A 84 -18.56 1.79 5.45
C GLN A 84 -17.20 2.50 5.45
N PHE A 85 -16.12 1.75 5.25
CA PHE A 85 -14.77 2.30 5.13
C PHE A 85 -14.72 3.36 4.02
N HIS A 86 -15.27 3.06 2.84
CA HIS A 86 -15.28 3.98 1.69
C HIS A 86 -16.15 5.22 1.93
N GLU A 87 -17.30 5.08 2.58
CA GLU A 87 -18.13 6.23 2.97
C GLU A 87 -17.39 7.16 3.92
N GLU A 88 -16.72 6.62 4.94
CA GLU A 88 -15.89 7.40 5.86
C GLU A 88 -14.68 8.03 5.14
N LEU A 89 -14.08 7.32 4.18
CA LEU A 89 -12.97 7.83 3.40
C LEU A 89 -13.36 9.04 2.56
N LYS A 90 -14.55 9.00 1.95
CA LYS A 90 -15.10 10.11 1.15
C LYS A 90 -15.35 11.38 1.93
N THR A 91 -15.52 11.31 3.24
CA THR A 91 -15.62 12.51 4.08
C THR A 91 -14.32 13.31 4.11
N ARG A 92 -13.17 12.64 3.91
CA ARG A 92 -11.83 13.24 3.91
C ARG A 92 -11.30 13.47 2.50
N TYR A 93 -11.61 12.54 1.58
CA TYR A 93 -11.22 12.58 0.17
C TYR A 93 -12.48 12.50 -0.70
N PRO A 94 -13.15 13.62 -0.98
CA PRO A 94 -14.41 13.63 -1.73
C PRO A 94 -14.32 12.97 -3.11
N ASP A 95 -13.15 13.02 -3.74
CA ASP A 95 -12.87 12.46 -5.06
C ASP A 95 -12.42 10.98 -5.01
N ALA A 96 -12.38 10.36 -3.83
CA ALA A 96 -12.04 8.95 -3.71
C ALA A 96 -13.04 8.06 -4.46
N THR A 97 -12.51 7.15 -5.27
CA THR A 97 -13.29 6.23 -6.08
C THR A 97 -13.29 4.83 -5.49
N VAL A 98 -14.36 4.07 -5.74
CA VAL A 98 -14.41 2.64 -5.43
C VAL A 98 -14.64 1.85 -6.69
N ARG A 99 -13.91 0.74 -6.83
CA ARG A 99 -14.10 -0.25 -7.89
C ARG A 99 -14.23 -1.62 -7.29
N GLU A 100 -15.20 -2.39 -7.76
CA GLU A 100 -15.30 -3.82 -7.50
C GLU A 100 -14.80 -4.58 -8.72
N THR A 101 -13.96 -5.58 -8.51
CA THR A 101 -13.42 -6.44 -9.58
C THR A 101 -14.23 -7.74 -9.68
N SER A 102 -14.01 -8.49 -10.76
CA SER A 102 -14.63 -9.81 -10.95
C SER A 102 -14.18 -10.89 -9.97
N TYR A 103 -13.24 -10.59 -9.08
CA TYR A 103 -12.64 -11.53 -8.11
C TYR A 103 -13.04 -11.23 -6.66
N ASP A 104 -14.21 -10.59 -6.46
CA ASP A 104 -14.69 -10.14 -5.15
C ASP A 104 -13.67 -9.24 -4.40
N GLU A 105 -12.89 -8.50 -5.18
CA GLU A 105 -11.93 -7.51 -4.69
C GLU A 105 -12.54 -6.12 -4.79
N ILE A 106 -12.60 -5.42 -3.68
CA ILE A 106 -13.02 -4.02 -3.63
C ILE A 106 -11.76 -3.19 -3.46
N ILE A 107 -11.62 -2.16 -4.29
CA ILE A 107 -10.48 -1.25 -4.29
C ILE A 107 -10.99 0.15 -4.04
N SER A 108 -10.56 0.77 -2.94
CA SER A 108 -10.75 2.20 -2.70
C SER A 108 -9.50 2.94 -3.16
N THR A 109 -9.66 3.94 -4.01
CA THR A 109 -8.54 4.69 -4.62
C THR A 109 -8.62 6.16 -4.27
N ILE A 110 -7.48 6.71 -3.85
CA ILE A 110 -7.27 8.13 -3.56
C ILE A 110 -6.15 8.62 -4.46
N ASP A 111 -6.35 9.78 -5.06
CA ASP A 111 -5.38 10.40 -5.97
C ASP A 111 -5.04 11.80 -5.45
N THR A 112 -3.79 12.00 -5.02
CA THR A 112 -3.32 13.30 -4.51
C THR A 112 -2.66 14.16 -5.60
N GLY A 113 -2.63 13.69 -6.85
CA GLY A 113 -1.91 14.32 -7.95
C GLY A 113 -0.46 13.84 -8.08
N GLU A 114 0.20 13.53 -6.96
CA GLU A 114 1.58 12.99 -6.92
C GLU A 114 1.62 11.48 -6.66
N VAL A 115 0.67 10.99 -5.86
CA VAL A 115 0.61 9.59 -5.44
C VAL A 115 -0.82 9.08 -5.61
N THR A 116 -0.95 7.90 -6.21
CA THR A 116 -2.18 7.11 -6.14
C THR A 116 -2.05 6.15 -4.96
N THR A 117 -3.00 6.20 -4.02
CA THR A 117 -3.12 5.25 -2.91
C THR A 117 -4.31 4.34 -3.17
N GLU A 118 -4.10 3.03 -3.14
CA GLU A 118 -5.12 2.01 -3.33
C GLU A 118 -5.20 1.11 -2.10
N ILE A 119 -6.42 0.90 -1.61
CA ILE A 119 -6.70 0.06 -0.44
C ILE A 119 -7.50 -1.13 -0.95
N PHE A 120 -6.88 -2.29 -0.86
CA PHE A 120 -7.38 -3.55 -1.40
C PHE A 120 -8.11 -4.32 -0.31
N PHE A 121 -9.35 -4.71 -0.64
CA PHE A 121 -10.16 -5.59 0.17
C PHE A 121 -10.42 -6.88 -0.60
N THR A 122 -10.01 -8.03 -0.06
CA THR A 122 -10.27 -9.35 -0.64
C THR A 122 -11.19 -10.13 0.29
N ASN A 123 -12.23 -10.77 -0.25
CA ASN A 123 -13.29 -11.40 0.56
C ASN A 123 -13.87 -10.43 1.60
N ARG A 124 -14.01 -9.16 1.22
CA ARG A 124 -14.52 -8.06 2.06
C ARG A 124 -13.71 -7.79 3.33
N LYS A 125 -12.44 -8.18 3.34
CA LYS A 125 -11.48 -7.87 4.42
C LYS A 125 -10.34 -7.04 3.86
N PRO A 126 -9.85 -6.03 4.59
CA PRO A 126 -8.66 -5.28 4.20
C PRO A 126 -7.46 -6.22 4.10
N VAL A 127 -6.67 -6.07 3.04
CA VAL A 127 -5.49 -6.92 2.82
C VAL A 127 -4.25 -6.09 2.60
N THR A 128 -4.31 -5.05 1.79
CA THR A 128 -3.10 -4.33 1.38
C THR A 128 -3.40 -2.86 1.12
N ILE A 129 -2.47 -2.00 1.49
CA ILE A 129 -2.41 -0.62 1.01
C ILE A 129 -1.25 -0.55 0.04
N HIS A 130 -1.49 0.01 -1.13
CA HIS A 130 -0.51 0.23 -2.17
C HIS A 130 -0.42 1.72 -2.46
N TRP A 131 0.80 2.22 -2.62
CA TRP A 131 1.05 3.57 -3.08
C TRP A 131 1.89 3.51 -4.35
N THR A 132 1.49 4.27 -5.36
CA THR A 132 2.21 4.41 -6.62
C THR A 132 2.53 5.89 -6.85
N GLN A 133 3.81 6.20 -7.04
CA GLN A 133 4.25 7.52 -7.46
C GLN A 133 3.90 7.75 -8.92
N LYS A 134 3.31 8.91 -9.21
CA LYS A 134 3.05 9.36 -10.58
C LYS A 134 4.31 10.00 -11.15
N ASN A 135 4.68 9.59 -12.35
CA ASN A 135 5.77 10.15 -13.14
C ASN A 135 5.29 11.33 -14.00
#